data_AF-A0A7C7QB84-F1
#
_entry.id   AF-A0A7C7QB84-F1
#
_cell.length_a   1.000
_cell.length_b   1.000
_cell.length_c   1.000
_cell.angle_alpha   90.00
_cell.angle_beta   90.00
_cell.angle_gamma   90.00
#
_symmetry.space_group_name_H-M   'P 1'
#
loop_
_entity.id
_entity.type
_entity.pdbx_description
1 polymer ?
#
loop_
_entity_poly.entity_id
_entity_poly.type
_entity_poly.pdbx_seq_one_letter_code
_entity_poly.pdbx_strand_id
1 'polypeptide(L)'
;MLVISIPYALAWGCQTPGRVFSGFNFLMDDAFSYLAKMRQGAEGAWLFHIAYTPEPHPGTLFFPFHLLLGKVAALLPGPENSLTTRMVWAYHGARVAFGLGLLLTVYRFLAEFTARVLVRRLAWLMVTCGGGLGWLLVALGQADWLGSMPLDFILPEGFTFLVLYAFPHIALARTLLLWGILFLVRAWGANPKAQSPNGRRWPDLCGS
;
A
#
# COMPACT_ATOMS: atom_id res chain seq x y z
N MET A 1 -10.43 -0.87 4.47
CA MET A 1 -9.94 -2.25 4.27
C MET A 1 -11.05 -3.22 3.97
N LEU A 2 -12.06 -3.38 4.85
CA LEU A 2 -13.17 -4.32 4.61
C LEU A 2 -13.83 -4.14 3.23
N VAL A 3 -14.21 -2.91 2.89
CA VAL A 3 -14.82 -2.58 1.59
C VAL A 3 -13.90 -2.93 0.40
N ILE A 4 -12.62 -2.60 0.51
CA ILE A 4 -11.59 -2.85 -0.52
C ILE A 4 -11.33 -4.37 -0.70
N SER A 5 -11.65 -5.18 0.30
CA SER A 5 -11.53 -6.65 0.25
C SER A 5 -12.77 -7.33 -0.33
N ILE A 6 -13.90 -6.64 -0.51
CA ILE A 6 -15.15 -7.24 -1.02
C ILE A 6 -14.93 -7.93 -2.38
N PRO A 7 -14.27 -7.32 -3.39
CA PRO A 7 -14.07 -7.98 -4.68
C PRO A 7 -13.28 -9.28 -4.57
N TYR A 8 -12.32 -9.36 -3.64
CA TYR A 8 -11.56 -10.58 -3.38
C TYR A 8 -12.41 -11.66 -2.70
N ALA A 9 -13.25 -11.28 -1.73
CA ALA A 9 -14.16 -12.20 -1.07
C ALA A 9 -15.22 -12.75 -2.03
N LEU A 10 -15.76 -11.89 -2.91
CA LEU A 10 -16.69 -12.31 -3.96
C LEU A 10 -16.03 -13.25 -4.96
N ALA A 11 -14.83 -12.93 -5.46
CA ALA A 11 -14.10 -13.80 -6.38
C ALA A 11 -13.82 -15.18 -5.77
N TRP A 12 -13.46 -15.22 -4.48
CA TRP A 12 -13.30 -16.47 -3.75
C TRP A 12 -14.61 -17.24 -3.54
N GLY A 13 -15.72 -16.54 -3.28
CA GLY A 13 -17.04 -17.15 -3.09
C GLY A 13 -17.69 -17.67 -4.38
N CYS A 14 -17.37 -17.06 -5.52
CA CYS A 14 -17.91 -17.41 -6.84
C CYS A 14 -17.07 -18.46 -7.60
N GLN A 15 -16.00 -18.97 -7.00
CA GLN A 15 -15.17 -19.99 -7.65
C GLN A 15 -15.93 -21.31 -7.83
N THR A 16 -15.65 -22.03 -8.92
CA THR A 16 -16.23 -23.33 -9.22
C THR A 16 -15.12 -24.36 -9.47
N PRO A 17 -15.41 -25.68 -9.45
CA PRO A 17 -14.39 -26.68 -9.78
C PRO A 17 -13.72 -26.47 -11.15
N GLY A 18 -14.42 -25.84 -12.10
CA GLY A 18 -13.89 -25.49 -13.42
C GLY A 18 -13.30 -24.06 -13.53
N ARG A 19 -13.44 -23.22 -12.50
CA ARG A 19 -12.92 -21.85 -12.46
C ARG A 19 -12.40 -21.54 -11.06
N VAL A 20 -11.12 -21.84 -10.85
CA VAL A 20 -10.43 -21.60 -9.57
C VAL A 20 -9.89 -20.17 -9.55
N PHE A 21 -10.12 -19.46 -8.45
CA PHE A 21 -9.61 -18.11 -8.29
C PHE A 21 -8.11 -18.12 -7.97
N SER A 22 -7.32 -17.36 -8.73
CA SER A 22 -5.86 -17.27 -8.59
C SER A 22 -5.40 -16.46 -7.36
N GLY A 23 -6.32 -15.78 -6.69
CA GLY A 23 -6.04 -14.92 -5.54
C GLY A 23 -5.89 -13.44 -5.87
N PHE A 24 -5.81 -13.05 -7.14
CA PHE A 24 -5.58 -11.65 -7.55
C PHE A 24 -6.60 -11.17 -8.60
N ASN A 25 -7.14 -9.97 -8.39
CA ASN A 25 -8.15 -9.34 -9.25
C ASN A 25 -7.60 -8.15 -10.07
N PHE A 26 -6.36 -7.73 -9.83
CA PHE A 26 -5.76 -6.54 -10.44
C PHE A 26 -4.26 -6.72 -10.51
N LEU A 27 -3.67 -6.26 -11.62
CA LEU A 27 -2.23 -6.36 -11.92
C LEU A 27 -1.69 -7.75 -11.62
N MET A 28 -2.32 -8.75 -12.23
CA MET A 28 -2.02 -10.17 -11.99
C MET A 28 -0.58 -10.52 -12.35
N ASP A 29 -0.02 -9.91 -13.40
CA ASP A 29 1.37 -10.13 -13.81
C ASP A 29 2.36 -9.72 -12.70
N ASP A 30 2.16 -8.55 -12.10
CA ASP A 30 2.95 -8.10 -10.96
C ASP A 30 2.74 -9.01 -9.74
N ALA A 31 1.48 -9.37 -9.46
CA ALA A 31 1.15 -10.23 -8.34
C ALA A 31 1.81 -11.61 -8.45
N PHE A 32 1.82 -12.21 -9.64
CA PHE A 32 2.51 -13.48 -9.89
C PHE A 32 4.03 -13.33 -9.82
N SER A 33 4.57 -12.20 -10.30
CA SER A 33 5.96 -11.85 -10.12
C SER A 33 6.34 -11.68 -8.64
N TYR A 34 5.44 -11.19 -7.79
CA TYR A 34 5.65 -11.12 -6.33
C TYR A 34 5.55 -12.49 -5.67
N LEU A 35 4.59 -13.32 -6.06
CA LEU A 35 4.49 -14.71 -5.59
C LEU A 35 5.73 -15.52 -5.94
N ALA A 36 6.30 -15.35 -7.13
CA ALA A 36 7.55 -16.01 -7.52
C ALA A 36 8.72 -15.61 -6.59
N LYS A 37 8.80 -14.33 -6.21
CA LYS A 37 9.79 -13.86 -5.22
C LYS A 37 9.50 -14.45 -3.82
N MET A 38 8.24 -14.48 -3.41
CA MET A 38 7.83 -15.12 -2.15
C MET A 38 8.18 -16.62 -2.15
N ARG A 39 8.07 -17.31 -3.28
CA ARG A 39 8.42 -18.74 -3.39
C ARG A 39 9.88 -18.97 -3.05
N GLN A 40 10.80 -18.17 -3.57
CA GLN A 40 12.23 -18.25 -3.21
C GLN A 40 12.42 -18.04 -1.70
N GLY A 41 11.74 -17.05 -1.12
CA GLY A 41 11.78 -16.81 0.32
C GLY A 41 11.30 -17.99 1.15
N ALA A 42 10.19 -18.62 0.73
CA ALA A 42 9.60 -19.81 1.33
C ALA A 42 10.51 -21.05 1.23
N GLU A 43 11.34 -21.14 0.19
CA GLU A 43 12.38 -22.17 0.01
C GLU A 43 13.62 -21.92 0.86
N GLY A 44 13.67 -20.81 1.61
CA GLY A 44 14.77 -20.50 2.51
C GLY A 44 15.73 -19.43 1.97
N ALA A 45 15.56 -18.94 0.74
CA ALA A 45 16.44 -17.90 0.19
C ALA A 45 16.41 -16.61 1.01
N TRP A 46 17.57 -16.00 1.20
CA TRP A 46 17.74 -14.66 1.78
C TRP A 46 18.15 -13.61 0.75
N LEU A 47 18.71 -14.08 -0.37
CA LEU A 47 19.12 -13.27 -1.50
C LEU A 47 18.24 -13.67 -2.69
N PHE A 48 17.78 -12.68 -3.44
CA PHE A 48 16.97 -12.88 -4.63
C PHE A 48 17.83 -13.34 -5.80
N HIS A 49 17.31 -14.31 -6.56
CA HIS A 49 17.94 -14.82 -7.77
C HIS A 49 16.97 -14.73 -8.96
N ILE A 50 17.47 -14.42 -10.17
CA ILE A 50 16.64 -14.19 -11.34
C ILE A 50 16.51 -15.53 -12.07
N ALA A 51 15.30 -16.10 -12.07
CA ALA A 51 15.07 -17.40 -12.70
C ALA A 51 15.01 -17.35 -14.24
N TYR A 52 14.97 -16.15 -14.82
CA TYR A 52 14.75 -15.93 -16.26
C TYR A 52 16.05 -15.67 -17.04
N THR A 53 17.22 -15.87 -16.42
CA THR A 53 18.51 -15.66 -17.06
C THR A 53 19.37 -16.91 -16.85
N PRO A 54 19.95 -17.49 -17.93
CA PRO A 54 20.84 -18.64 -17.80
C PRO A 54 22.26 -18.26 -17.33
N GLU A 55 22.63 -16.99 -17.38
CA GLU A 55 23.92 -16.49 -16.93
C GLU A 55 24.09 -16.70 -15.42
N PRO A 56 25.18 -17.36 -14.96
CA PRO A 56 25.49 -17.46 -13.54
C PRO A 56 25.68 -16.07 -12.93
N HIS A 57 24.90 -15.77 -11.90
CA HIS A 57 25.02 -14.52 -11.17
C HIS A 57 24.82 -14.73 -9.67
N PRO A 58 25.49 -13.95 -8.82
CA PRO A 58 25.26 -14.03 -7.38
C PRO A 58 23.82 -13.61 -7.05
N GLY A 59 23.28 -14.18 -5.97
CA GLY A 59 22.05 -13.65 -5.38
C GLY A 59 22.30 -12.27 -4.79
N THR A 60 21.31 -11.38 -4.89
CA THR A 60 21.42 -10.00 -4.38
C THR A 60 20.31 -9.70 -3.39
N LEU A 61 20.54 -8.77 -2.45
CA LEU A 61 19.52 -8.31 -1.50
C LEU A 61 18.48 -7.41 -2.19
N PHE A 62 17.66 -8.01 -3.06
CA PHE A 62 16.52 -7.37 -3.70
C PHE A 62 15.20 -7.97 -3.20
N PHE A 63 14.16 -7.15 -3.20
CA PHE A 63 12.81 -7.51 -2.77
C PHE A 63 12.74 -8.20 -1.38
N PRO A 64 13.46 -7.72 -0.36
CA PRO A 64 13.49 -8.36 0.96
C PRO A 64 12.09 -8.49 1.57
N PHE A 65 11.19 -7.54 1.28
CA PHE A 65 9.79 -7.61 1.66
C PHE A 65 9.12 -8.92 1.20
N HIS A 66 9.28 -9.27 -0.07
CA HIS A 66 8.65 -10.46 -0.65
C HIS A 66 9.33 -11.75 -0.18
N LEU A 67 10.67 -11.74 -0.05
CA LEU A 67 11.40 -12.90 0.49
C LEU A 67 10.97 -13.21 1.93
N LEU A 68 10.90 -12.18 2.79
CA LEU A 68 10.45 -12.34 4.17
C LEU A 68 8.99 -12.78 4.25
N LEU A 69 8.11 -12.24 3.39
CA LEU A 69 6.71 -12.65 3.35
C LEU A 69 6.55 -14.11 2.90
N GLY A 70 7.42 -14.58 2.00
CA GLY A 70 7.54 -15.99 1.63
C GLY A 70 7.88 -16.89 2.81
N LYS A 71 8.84 -16.47 3.65
CA LYS A 71 9.18 -17.19 4.89
C LYS A 71 7.99 -17.24 5.85
N VAL A 72 7.29 -16.12 6.03
CA VAL A 72 6.05 -16.08 6.82
C VAL A 72 5.02 -17.07 6.27
N ALA A 73 4.84 -17.12 4.94
CA ALA A 73 3.92 -18.06 4.31
C ALA A 73 4.29 -19.53 4.54
N ALA A 74 5.59 -19.86 4.57
CA ALA A 74 6.07 -21.21 4.88
C ALA A 74 5.76 -21.64 6.32
N LEU A 75 5.73 -20.68 7.26
CA LEU A 75 5.39 -20.92 8.66
C LEU A 75 3.88 -21.02 8.93
N LEU A 76 3.03 -20.59 7.98
CA LEU A 76 1.58 -20.68 8.15
C LEU A 76 1.13 -22.16 8.12
N PRO A 77 0.24 -22.57 9.05
CA PRO A 77 -0.33 -23.90 9.04
C PRO A 77 -1.21 -24.08 7.79
N GLY A 78 -1.13 -25.24 7.16
CA GLY A 78 -1.95 -25.59 6.02
C GLY A 78 -1.55 -26.95 5.44
N PRO A 79 -2.35 -27.52 4.53
CA PRO A 79 -2.00 -28.75 3.82
C PRO A 79 -0.63 -28.61 3.15
N GLU A 80 0.24 -29.62 3.27
CA GLU A 80 1.62 -29.58 2.73
C GLU A 80 1.64 -29.20 1.24
N ASN A 81 0.66 -29.67 0.47
CA ASN A 81 0.53 -29.43 -0.98
C ASN A 81 -0.07 -28.05 -1.36
N SER A 82 -0.19 -27.10 -0.43
CA SER A 82 -0.88 -25.81 -0.66
C SER A 82 -0.02 -24.56 -0.45
N LEU A 83 1.30 -24.64 -0.70
CA LEU A 83 2.19 -23.50 -0.46
C LEU A 83 1.75 -22.23 -1.20
N THR A 84 1.27 -22.33 -2.43
CA THR A 84 0.75 -21.18 -3.19
C THR A 84 -0.42 -20.51 -2.48
N THR A 85 -1.36 -21.29 -1.94
CA THR A 85 -2.49 -20.77 -1.16
C THR A 85 -2.02 -20.03 0.09
N ARG A 86 -1.05 -20.61 0.82
CA ARG A 86 -0.45 -19.96 1.99
C ARG A 86 0.25 -18.64 1.64
N MET A 87 0.95 -18.58 0.51
CA MET A 87 1.56 -17.35 0.00
C MET A 87 0.51 -16.28 -0.35
N VAL A 88 -0.58 -16.67 -1.03
CA VAL A 88 -1.70 -15.76 -1.33
C VAL A 88 -2.31 -15.21 -0.04
N TRP A 89 -2.54 -16.06 0.97
CA TRP A 89 -3.06 -15.63 2.27
C TRP A 89 -2.10 -14.71 3.01
N ALA A 90 -0.81 -15.02 3.04
CA ALA A 90 0.21 -14.15 3.62
C ALA A 90 0.25 -12.79 2.91
N TYR A 91 0.14 -12.78 1.59
CA TYR A 91 0.07 -11.54 0.80
C TYR A 91 -1.15 -10.70 1.15
N HIS A 92 -2.35 -11.29 1.20
CA HIS A 92 -3.56 -10.57 1.58
C HIS A 92 -3.58 -10.14 3.03
N GLY A 93 -2.99 -10.93 3.93
CA GLY A 93 -2.76 -10.56 5.32
C GLY A 93 -1.86 -9.33 5.43
N ALA A 94 -0.74 -9.32 4.72
CA ALA A 94 0.14 -8.16 4.62
C ALA A 94 -0.57 -6.95 4.02
N ARG A 95 -1.38 -7.14 2.96
CA ARG A 95 -2.19 -6.08 2.34
C ARG A 95 -3.11 -5.42 3.34
N VAL A 96 -3.86 -6.21 4.11
CA VAL A 96 -4.76 -5.67 5.13
C VAL A 96 -3.97 -5.01 6.26
N ALA A 97 -2.92 -5.64 6.77
CA ALA A 97 -2.13 -5.14 7.89
C ALA A 97 -1.42 -3.80 7.56
N PHE A 98 -0.62 -3.77 6.48
CA PHE A 98 0.07 -2.55 6.05
C PHE A 98 -0.88 -1.51 5.48
N GLY A 99 -1.99 -1.94 4.88
CA GLY A 99 -3.04 -1.03 4.45
C GLY A 99 -3.70 -0.31 5.64
N LEU A 100 -4.05 -1.01 6.72
CA LEU A 100 -4.53 -0.39 7.96
C LEU A 100 -3.46 0.53 8.56
N GLY A 101 -2.20 0.08 8.59
CA GLY A 101 -1.06 0.87 9.04
C GLY A 101 -0.92 2.20 8.28
N LEU A 102 -1.06 2.17 6.95
CA LEU A 102 -1.04 3.38 6.12
C LEU A 102 -2.23 4.29 6.43
N LEU A 103 -3.44 3.75 6.52
CA LEU A 103 -4.64 4.53 6.84
C LEU A 103 -4.52 5.26 8.18
N LEU A 104 -4.02 4.57 9.20
CA LEU A 104 -3.77 5.15 10.52
C LEU A 104 -2.66 6.20 10.45
N THR A 105 -1.59 5.93 9.72
CA THR A 105 -0.45 6.84 9.57
C THR A 105 -0.85 8.13 8.84
N VAL A 106 -1.63 8.05 7.77
CA VAL A 106 -2.18 9.22 7.07
C VAL A 106 -3.06 10.05 8.03
N TYR A 107 -3.92 9.40 8.81
CA TYR A 107 -4.75 10.12 9.78
C TYR A 107 -3.92 10.83 10.84
N ARG A 108 -2.89 10.16 11.38
CA ARG A 108 -1.95 10.74 12.36
C ARG A 108 -1.15 11.89 11.75
N PHE A 109 -0.69 11.74 10.50
CA PHE A 109 0.03 12.77 9.78
C PHE A 109 -0.82 14.03 9.65
N LEU A 110 -2.06 13.90 9.17
CA LEU A 110 -3.00 15.01 9.08
C LEU A 110 -3.33 15.61 10.46
N ALA A 111 -3.34 14.79 11.51
CA ALA A 111 -3.56 15.24 12.87
C ALA A 111 -2.48 16.20 13.38
N GLU A 112 -1.26 16.20 12.82
CA GLU A 112 -0.24 17.17 13.20
C GLU A 112 -0.50 18.57 12.64
N PHE A 113 -1.14 18.68 11.47
CA PHE A 113 -1.37 19.96 10.80
C PHE A 113 -2.70 20.62 11.19
N THR A 114 -3.70 19.85 11.62
CA THR A 114 -5.00 20.40 12.00
C THR A 114 -5.56 19.79 13.29
N ALA A 115 -6.02 20.66 14.19
CA ALA A 115 -6.76 20.26 15.39
C ALA A 115 -8.24 19.94 15.10
N ARG A 116 -8.79 20.44 13.99
CA ARG A 116 -10.21 20.28 13.63
C ARG A 116 -10.46 18.86 13.10
N VAL A 117 -11.24 18.07 13.85
CA VAL A 117 -11.53 16.67 13.53
C VAL A 117 -12.27 16.52 12.19
N LEU A 118 -13.19 17.44 11.87
CA LEU A 118 -13.95 17.41 10.61
C LEU A 118 -13.01 17.55 9.40
N VAL A 119 -12.14 18.55 9.41
CA VAL A 119 -11.16 18.80 8.34
C VAL A 119 -10.24 17.58 8.18
N ARG A 120 -9.79 17.01 9.29
CA ARG A 120 -8.95 15.79 9.27
C ARG A 120 -9.65 14.59 8.65
N ARG A 121 -10.92 14.36 8.99
CA ARG A 121 -11.72 13.25 8.42
C ARG A 121 -11.97 13.45 6.94
N LEU A 122 -12.31 14.66 6.50
CA LEU A 122 -12.53 14.97 5.09
C LEU A 122 -11.23 14.84 4.27
N ALA A 123 -10.12 15.38 4.76
CA ALA A 123 -8.82 15.23 4.11
C ALA A 123 -8.38 13.76 4.04
N TRP A 124 -8.62 12.98 5.10
CA TRP A 124 -8.34 11.54 5.09
C TRP A 124 -9.20 10.80 4.07
N LEU A 125 -10.50 11.12 3.96
CA LEU A 125 -11.38 10.56 2.92
C LEU A 125 -10.89 10.95 1.52
N MET A 126 -10.49 12.20 1.30
CA MET A 126 -9.94 12.65 0.02
C MET A 126 -8.63 11.96 -0.33
N VAL A 127 -7.71 11.78 0.62
CA VAL A 127 -6.44 11.08 0.35
C VAL A 127 -6.66 9.60 0.05
N THR A 128 -7.66 8.97 0.67
CA THR A 128 -7.92 7.53 0.56
C THR A 128 -8.83 7.17 -0.61
N CYS A 129 -9.78 8.02 -0.96
CA CYS A 129 -10.79 7.80 -2.01
C CYS A 129 -10.71 8.78 -3.18
N GLY A 130 -9.90 9.84 -3.10
CA GLY A 130 -9.86 10.92 -4.08
C GLY A 130 -9.12 10.60 -5.38
N GLY A 131 -8.58 9.39 -5.54
CA GLY A 131 -8.00 8.94 -6.79
C GLY A 131 -7.90 7.42 -6.85
N GLY A 132 -7.68 6.86 -8.04
CA GLY A 132 -7.92 5.44 -8.31
C GLY A 132 -9.36 5.14 -8.75
N LEU A 133 -10.08 6.16 -9.24
CA LEU A 133 -11.46 6.09 -9.73
C LEU A 133 -11.56 5.95 -11.26
N GLY A 134 -10.44 5.77 -11.97
CA GLY A 134 -10.41 5.58 -13.42
C GLY A 134 -11.25 4.40 -13.92
N TRP A 135 -11.56 3.43 -13.05
CA TRP A 135 -12.51 2.37 -13.34
C TRP A 135 -13.94 2.89 -13.57
N LEU A 136 -14.34 4.02 -12.99
CA LEU A 136 -15.63 4.66 -13.27
C LEU A 136 -15.69 5.17 -14.72
N LEU A 137 -14.60 5.73 -15.24
CA LEU A 137 -14.53 6.17 -16.64
C LEU A 137 -14.66 4.98 -17.59
N VAL A 138 -14.00 3.85 -17.27
CA VAL A 138 -14.15 2.60 -18.03
C VAL A 138 -15.59 2.07 -17.94
N ALA A 139 -16.21 2.08 -16.76
CA ALA A 139 -17.61 1.65 -16.58
C ALA A 139 -18.61 2.54 -17.33
N LEU A 140 -18.30 3.82 -17.52
CA LEU A 140 -19.07 4.77 -18.32
C LEU A 140 -18.78 4.67 -19.84
N GLY A 141 -17.97 3.68 -20.27
CA GLY A 141 -17.60 3.50 -21.67
C GLY A 141 -16.60 4.52 -22.20
N GLN A 142 -15.99 5.32 -21.32
CA GLN A 142 -14.99 6.34 -21.66
C GLN A 142 -13.58 5.87 -21.32
N ALA A 143 -13.22 4.68 -21.80
CA ALA A 143 -11.91 4.06 -21.52
C ALA A 143 -10.73 4.86 -22.09
N ASP A 144 -10.94 5.65 -23.16
CA ASP A 144 -9.92 6.51 -23.79
C ASP A 144 -10.18 8.00 -23.55
N TRP A 145 -10.74 8.34 -22.39
CA TRP A 145 -10.99 9.73 -22.03
C TRP A 145 -9.68 10.53 -22.06
N LEU A 146 -9.65 11.63 -22.83
CA LEU A 146 -8.47 12.44 -23.14
C LEU A 146 -7.40 11.76 -24.03
N GLY A 147 -7.76 10.71 -24.78
CA GLY A 147 -6.87 10.07 -25.76
C GLY A 147 -5.83 9.13 -25.14
N SER A 148 -6.02 8.73 -23.88
CA SER A 148 -5.20 7.74 -23.21
C SER A 148 -6.02 6.97 -22.18
N MET A 149 -5.56 5.77 -21.82
CA MET A 149 -6.12 5.03 -20.70
C MET A 149 -5.98 5.85 -19.40
N PRO A 150 -6.94 5.81 -18.45
CA PRO A 150 -6.86 6.59 -17.23
C PRO A 150 -5.53 6.36 -16.50
N LEU A 151 -4.94 7.44 -16.00
CA LEU A 151 -3.62 7.42 -15.32
C LEU A 151 -3.54 6.38 -14.20
N ASP A 152 -4.67 6.10 -13.55
CA ASP A 152 -4.86 5.09 -12.52
C ASP A 152 -4.48 3.67 -12.96
N PHE A 153 -4.56 3.35 -14.26
CA PHE A 153 -4.13 2.07 -14.81
C PHE A 153 -2.65 2.06 -15.23
N ILE A 154 -2.09 3.23 -15.53
CA ILE A 154 -0.69 3.37 -15.98
C ILE A 154 0.24 3.49 -14.77
N LEU A 155 -0.15 4.30 -13.77
CA LEU A 155 0.62 4.53 -12.53
C LEU A 155 -0.28 4.31 -11.30
N PRO A 156 -0.69 3.05 -11.05
CA PRO A 156 -1.59 2.70 -9.95
C PRO A 156 -0.97 3.03 -8.59
N GLU A 157 0.35 2.99 -8.51
CA GLU A 157 1.13 3.33 -7.32
C GLU A 157 0.96 4.78 -6.87
N GLY A 158 0.47 5.69 -7.71
CA GLY A 158 0.17 7.07 -7.35
C GLY A 158 -1.02 7.19 -6.40
N PHE A 159 -1.96 6.26 -6.49
CA PHE A 159 -3.26 6.38 -5.84
C PHE A 159 -3.33 5.52 -4.57
N THR A 160 -3.65 6.14 -3.44
CA THR A 160 -3.77 5.44 -2.16
C THR A 160 -4.80 4.31 -2.25
N PHE A 161 -5.94 4.52 -2.92
CA PHE A 161 -6.96 3.49 -3.08
C PHE A 161 -6.40 2.21 -3.73
N LEU A 162 -5.66 2.34 -4.83
CA LEU A 162 -5.08 1.22 -5.56
C LEU A 162 -3.92 0.58 -4.80
N VAL A 163 -3.11 1.38 -4.11
CA VAL A 163 -2.08 0.88 -3.19
C VAL A 163 -2.70 -0.01 -2.10
N LEU A 164 -3.79 0.43 -1.48
CA LEU A 164 -4.53 -0.35 -0.50
C LEU A 164 -5.20 -1.60 -1.13
N TYR A 165 -5.55 -1.52 -2.41
CA TYR A 165 -6.17 -2.63 -3.14
C TYR A 165 -5.18 -3.75 -3.50
N ALA A 166 -3.94 -3.43 -3.88
CA ALA A 166 -3.02 -4.40 -4.47
C ALA A 166 -1.59 -4.44 -3.89
N PHE A 167 -1.07 -3.37 -3.27
CA PHE A 167 0.37 -3.20 -3.03
C PHE A 167 0.76 -3.04 -1.55
N PRO A 168 0.93 -4.14 -0.79
CA PRO A 168 1.32 -4.09 0.61
C PRO A 168 2.70 -3.45 0.86
N HIS A 169 3.67 -3.70 -0.03
CA HIS A 169 5.02 -3.14 0.11
C HIS A 169 5.06 -1.63 -0.13
N ILE A 170 4.27 -1.12 -1.10
CA ILE A 170 4.11 0.33 -1.30
C ILE A 170 3.38 0.96 -0.11
N ALA A 171 2.39 0.28 0.47
CA ALA A 171 1.72 0.75 1.68
C ALA A 171 2.69 0.87 2.87
N LEU A 172 3.58 -0.10 3.04
CA LEU A 172 4.65 -0.04 4.03
C LEU A 172 5.64 1.10 3.73
N ALA A 173 6.11 1.22 2.49
CA ALA A 173 7.05 2.28 2.10
C ALA A 173 6.49 3.68 2.37
N ARG A 174 5.23 3.93 1.97
CA ARG A 174 4.52 5.20 2.24
C ARG A 174 4.34 5.45 3.74
N THR A 175 4.05 4.41 4.51
CA THR A 175 3.93 4.51 5.97
C THR A 175 5.26 4.96 6.59
N LEU A 176 6.37 4.30 6.23
CA LEU A 176 7.70 4.64 6.72
C LEU A 176 8.12 6.06 6.29
N LEU A 177 7.84 6.45 5.05
CA LEU A 177 8.12 7.79 4.54
C LEU A 177 7.38 8.86 5.37
N LEU A 178 6.08 8.71 5.59
CA LEU A 178 5.29 9.66 6.37
C LEU A 178 5.76 9.74 7.82
N TRP A 179 6.11 8.61 8.44
CA TRP A 179 6.71 8.60 9.78
C TRP A 179 8.08 9.29 9.81
N GLY A 180 8.92 9.08 8.81
CA GLY A 180 10.21 9.78 8.67
C GLY A 180 10.02 11.30 8.62
N ILE A 181 9.06 11.77 7.82
CA ILE A 181 8.71 13.20 7.75
C ILE A 181 8.19 13.70 9.10
N LEU A 182 7.34 12.93 9.80
CA LEU A 182 6.83 13.32 11.11
C LEU A 182 7.94 13.48 12.14
N PHE A 183 8.90 12.56 12.17
CA PHE A 183 10.04 12.65 13.06
C PHE A 183 10.92 13.85 12.72
N LEU A 184 11.13 14.12 11.43
CA LEU A 184 11.89 15.29 10.97
C LEU A 184 11.23 16.61 11.41
N VAL A 185 9.92 16.76 11.19
CA VAL A 185 9.16 17.96 11.59
C VAL A 185 9.22 18.18 13.09
N ARG A 186 9.11 17.11 13.88
CA ARG A 186 9.21 17.17 15.34
C ARG A 186 10.62 17.51 15.81
N ALA A 187 11.65 16.95 15.19
CA ALA A 187 13.05 17.23 15.50
C ALA A 187 13.41 18.69 15.22
N TRP A 188 12.85 19.29 14.15
CA TRP A 188 13.07 20.69 13.80
C TRP A 188 12.27 21.68 14.68
N GLY A 189 11.47 21.20 15.64
CA GLY A 189 10.64 22.07 16.48
C GLY A 189 9.52 22.80 15.73
N ALA A 190 9.30 22.48 14.46
CA ALA A 190 8.25 23.05 13.62
C ALA A 190 6.91 22.38 13.95
N ASN A 191 6.43 22.50 15.19
CA ASN A 191 5.09 22.02 15.54
C ASN A 191 4.04 22.96 14.92
N PRO A 192 3.31 22.56 13.87
CA PRO A 192 2.42 23.47 13.17
C PRO A 192 1.28 23.98 14.06
N LYS A 193 0.90 23.20 15.09
CA LYS A 193 -0.11 23.60 16.08
C LYS A 193 0.37 24.68 17.04
N ALA A 194 1.67 24.73 17.30
CA ALA A 194 2.24 25.74 18.20
C ALA A 194 2.23 27.14 17.56
N GLN A 195 2.06 27.23 16.24
CA GLN A 195 2.09 28.48 15.47
C GLN A 195 0.68 29.06 15.19
N SER A 196 -0.34 28.68 15.96
CA SER A 196 -1.66 29.33 15.91
C SER A 196 -1.51 30.83 16.26
N PRO A 197 -1.92 31.76 15.38
CA PRO A 197 -1.67 33.20 15.51
C PRO A 197 -2.66 33.86 16.48
N ASN A 198 -2.59 33.49 17.76
CA ASN A 198 -3.26 34.27 18.82
C ASN A 198 -2.30 34.71 19.93
N GLY A 199 -1.00 34.63 19.68
CA GLY A 199 0.01 35.31 20.48
C GLY A 199 0.36 36.64 19.84
N ARG A 200 -0.43 37.69 20.09
CA ARG A 200 0.05 39.08 19.93
C ARG A 200 1.30 39.21 20.82
N ARG A 201 2.47 39.21 20.21
CA ARG A 201 3.67 39.89 20.75
C ARG A 201 4.10 40.89 19.69
N TRP A 202 3.47 42.06 19.73
CA TRP A 202 4.16 43.27 19.31
C TRP A 202 5.18 43.56 20.42
N PRO A 203 6.50 43.54 20.16
CA PRO A 203 7.42 44.17 21.09
C PRO A 203 7.11 45.67 21.09
N ASP A 204 6.82 46.20 22.27
CA ASP A 204 6.65 47.62 22.52
C ASP A 204 7.91 48.36 22.05
N LEU A 205 7.80 49.06 20.92
CA LEU A 205 8.70 50.13 20.52
C LEU A 205 8.17 51.42 21.13
N CYS A 206 8.29 51.59 22.46
CA CYS A 206 8.19 52.89 23.12
C CYS A 206 8.81 52.85 24.52
N GLY A 207 9.70 53.81 24.79
CA GLY A 207 10.26 54.16 26.11
C GLY A 207 11.65 53.59 26.34
N SER A 208 12.69 54.37 26.66
CA SER A 208 12.87 55.80 26.94
C SER A 208 14.38 56.03 26.97
#